data_AF-A0A150UQ57-F1
#
_entry.id   AF-A0A150UQ57-F1
#
_cell.length_a   1.000
_cell.length_b   1.000
_cell.length_c   1.000
_cell.angle_alpha   90.00
_cell.angle_beta   90.00
_cell.angle_gamma   90.00
#
_symmetry.space_group_name_H-M   'P 1'
#
loop_
_entity.id
_entity.type
_entity.pdbx_description
1 polymer ?
#
loop_
_entity_poly.entity_id
_entity_poly.type
_entity_poly.pdbx_seq_one_letter_code
_entity_poly.pdbx_strand_id
1 'polypeptide(L)'
;KEGVALRRQSDDKKVFYCYYCECQHKPQQWPSLYRTSTAWKHLKRTHGISSDNEDDLEPRQERLKSVSTQRYDTFKRLLIRWIVYCYIAFKMLENQYFRTVLFAMDASIASLLPATSATLRNWVKDEYKERQNALIEELAGAISNILLSFDI
;
A
#
# COMPACT_ATOMS: atom_id res chain seq x y z
N LYS A 1 -9.43 -10.93 16.20
CA LYS A 1 -9.53 -11.75 14.97
C LYS A 1 -8.15 -11.84 14.34
N GLU A 2 -7.63 -13.03 14.08
CA GLU A 2 -6.23 -13.22 13.70
C GLU A 2 -5.96 -13.20 12.18
N GLY A 3 -7.01 -13.25 11.36
CA GLY A 3 -6.94 -13.11 9.90
C GLY A 3 -8.30 -13.24 9.21
N VAL A 4 -8.29 -13.26 7.87
CA VAL A 4 -9.50 -13.36 7.02
C VAL A 4 -9.31 -14.34 5.86
N ALA A 5 -10.38 -14.99 5.42
CA ALA A 5 -10.39 -15.82 4.22
C ALA A 5 -10.62 -14.95 2.97
N LEU A 6 -9.71 -15.03 2.00
CA LEU A 6 -9.80 -14.37 0.69
C LEU A 6 -9.88 -15.40 -0.43
N ARG A 7 -10.36 -15.01 -1.62
CA ARG A 7 -10.22 -15.83 -2.83
C ARG A 7 -9.09 -15.28 -3.69
N ARG A 8 -8.19 -16.15 -4.10
CA ARG A 8 -7.08 -15.80 -4.98
C ARG A 8 -7.58 -15.73 -6.43
N GLN A 9 -7.36 -14.61 -7.10
CA GLN A 9 -7.87 -14.37 -8.46
C GLN A 9 -7.26 -15.32 -9.52
N SER A 10 -6.06 -15.85 -9.28
CA SER A 10 -5.36 -16.73 -10.25
C SER A 10 -6.01 -18.10 -10.43
N ASP A 11 -6.58 -18.67 -9.37
CA ASP A 11 -7.04 -20.06 -9.34
C ASP A 11 -8.35 -20.25 -8.54
N ASP A 12 -9.04 -19.16 -8.22
CA ASP A 12 -10.28 -19.06 -7.41
C ASP A 12 -10.22 -19.81 -6.07
N LYS A 13 -9.02 -20.11 -5.56
CA LYS A 13 -8.86 -20.83 -4.30
C LYS A 13 -9.05 -19.93 -3.10
N LYS A 14 -9.74 -20.44 -2.08
CA LYS A 14 -9.81 -19.81 -0.75
C LYS A 14 -8.44 -19.88 -0.09
N VAL A 15 -7.92 -18.74 0.35
CA VAL A 15 -6.62 -18.57 1.00
C VAL A 15 -6.76 -17.74 2.27
N PHE A 16 -5.92 -18.00 3.27
CA PHE A 16 -5.90 -17.24 4.51
C PHE A 16 -4.97 -16.05 4.42
N TYR A 17 -5.46 -14.89 4.82
CA TYR A 17 -4.71 -13.65 4.96
C TYR A 17 -4.50 -13.35 6.44
N CYS A 18 -3.25 -13.27 6.88
CA CYS A 18 -2.89 -13.08 8.29
C CYS A 18 -2.57 -11.62 8.61
N TYR A 19 -3.30 -11.04 9.56
CA TYR A 19 -3.08 -9.64 9.98
C TYR A 19 -1.77 -9.45 10.75
N TYR A 20 -1.31 -10.46 11.50
CA TYR A 20 -0.03 -10.37 12.21
C TYR A 20 1.17 -10.34 11.25
N CYS A 21 1.15 -11.14 10.18
CA CYS A 21 2.16 -11.05 9.13
C CYS A 21 2.17 -9.68 8.45
N GLU A 22 1.00 -9.08 8.24
CA GLU A 22 0.89 -7.72 7.70
C GLU A 22 1.49 -6.67 8.65
N CYS A 23 1.15 -6.70 9.93
CA CYS A 23 1.69 -5.77 10.92
C CYS A 23 3.21 -5.93 11.12
N GLN A 24 3.75 -7.13 10.89
CA GLN A 24 5.18 -7.40 10.96
C GLN A 24 5.93 -7.14 9.65
N HIS A 25 5.26 -6.61 8.62
CA HIS A 25 5.81 -6.43 7.26
C HIS A 25 6.42 -7.71 6.68
N LYS A 26 5.91 -8.88 7.07
CA LYS A 26 6.37 -10.18 6.59
C LYS A 26 5.56 -10.63 5.36
N PRO A 27 6.19 -11.36 4.42
CA PRO A 27 5.48 -11.88 3.26
C PRO A 27 4.36 -12.83 3.70
N GLN A 28 3.18 -12.64 3.11
CA GLN A 28 2.02 -13.49 3.35
C GLN A 28 2.29 -14.88 2.77
N GLN A 29 2.13 -15.94 3.58
CA GLN A 29 2.33 -17.33 3.12
C GLN A 29 1.11 -17.88 2.36
N TRP A 30 0.02 -17.10 2.26
CA TRP A 30 -1.24 -17.43 1.59
C TRP A 30 -1.68 -18.90 1.74
N PRO A 31 -1.81 -19.44 2.95
CA PRO A 31 -2.14 -20.85 3.13
C PRO A 31 -3.49 -21.15 2.50
N SER A 32 -3.56 -22.23 1.69
CA SER A 32 -4.83 -22.67 1.11
C SER A 32 -5.78 -23.11 2.24
N LEU A 33 -6.96 -22.50 2.26
CA LEU A 33 -8.04 -22.83 3.18
C LEU A 33 -8.83 -24.02 2.64
N TYR A 34 -8.17 -25.17 2.55
CA TYR A 34 -8.87 -26.45 2.33
C TYR A 34 -9.51 -26.96 3.64
N ARG A 35 -8.93 -26.60 4.80
CA ARG A 35 -9.50 -26.78 6.14
C ARG A 35 -9.12 -25.59 7.04
N THR A 36 -9.94 -25.28 8.05
CA THR A 36 -9.69 -24.26 9.10
C THR A 36 -8.34 -24.49 9.81
N SER A 37 -7.92 -25.74 9.95
CA SER A 37 -6.63 -26.13 10.55
C SER A 37 -5.40 -25.51 9.87
N THR A 38 -5.46 -25.16 8.58
CA THR A 38 -4.29 -24.60 7.88
C THR A 38 -3.97 -23.17 8.33
N ALA A 39 -5.01 -22.36 8.61
CA ALA A 39 -4.84 -21.02 9.16
C ALA A 39 -4.27 -21.05 10.58
N TRP A 40 -4.81 -21.94 11.43
CA TRP A 40 -4.32 -22.13 12.80
C TRP A 40 -2.91 -22.71 12.86
N LYS A 41 -2.55 -23.65 11.98
CA LYS A 41 -1.17 -24.13 11.84
C LYS A 41 -0.20 -22.99 11.51
N HIS A 42 -0.61 -22.06 10.66
CA HIS A 42 0.20 -20.87 10.35
C HIS A 42 0.34 -19.95 11.58
N LEU A 43 -0.75 -19.64 12.28
CA LEU A 43 -0.74 -18.79 13.47
C LEU A 43 0.12 -19.39 14.59
N LYS A 44 0.01 -20.71 14.82
CA LYS A 44 0.81 -21.44 15.81
C LYS A 44 2.29 -21.47 15.45
N ARG A 45 2.63 -21.78 14.19
CA ARG A 45 4.02 -21.90 13.73
C ARG A 45 4.73 -20.55 13.60
N THR A 46 4.01 -19.52 13.15
CA THR A 46 4.62 -18.24 12.74
C THR A 46 4.48 -17.16 13.82
N HIS A 47 3.42 -17.22 14.63
CA HIS A 47 3.12 -16.24 15.67
C HIS A 47 3.03 -16.83 17.08
N GLY A 48 3.13 -18.16 17.24
CA GLY A 48 3.02 -18.82 18.55
C GLY A 48 1.61 -18.81 19.14
N ILE A 49 0.59 -18.47 18.35
CA ILE A 49 -0.80 -18.34 18.80
C ILE A 49 -1.49 -19.70 18.64
N SER A 50 -1.90 -20.30 19.75
CA SER A 50 -2.67 -21.55 19.76
C SER A 50 -4.14 -21.23 20.07
N SER A 51 -5.08 -21.70 19.23
CA SER A 51 -6.50 -21.75 19.64
C SER A 51 -6.76 -23.02 20.41
N ASP A 52 -7.40 -22.91 21.56
CA ASP A 52 -8.11 -24.03 22.20
C ASP A 52 -9.59 -24.09 21.80
N ASN A 53 -10.08 -23.18 20.95
CA ASN A 53 -11.48 -23.17 20.54
C ASN A 53 -11.60 -23.21 19.01
N GLU A 54 -11.94 -24.39 18.51
CA GLU A 54 -12.43 -24.59 17.15
C GLU A 54 -13.92 -24.21 17.13
N ASP A 55 -14.26 -22.93 16.92
CA ASP A 55 -15.57 -22.61 16.34
C ASP A 55 -15.62 -21.20 15.72
N ASP A 56 -16.31 -21.15 14.58
CA ASP A 56 -16.83 -19.98 13.86
C ASP A 56 -15.86 -18.97 13.21
N LEU A 57 -15.39 -19.33 12.01
CA LEU A 57 -14.97 -18.36 10.99
C LEU A 57 -16.13 -18.10 10.00
N GLU A 58 -17.11 -17.32 10.44
CA GLU A 58 -18.16 -16.75 9.59
C GLU A 58 -17.55 -15.78 8.53
N PRO A 59 -17.92 -15.89 7.24
CA PRO A 59 -17.42 -15.01 6.18
C PRO A 59 -18.08 -13.64 6.24
N ARG A 60 -17.55 -12.73 7.06
CA ARG A 60 -18.02 -11.33 7.15
C ARG A 60 -17.24 -10.41 6.21
N GLN A 61 -17.95 -9.88 5.23
CA GLN A 61 -17.46 -9.08 4.10
C GLN A 61 -17.31 -7.58 4.45
N GLU A 62 -16.75 -7.25 5.61
CA GLU A 62 -16.66 -5.86 6.08
C GLU A 62 -15.23 -5.50 6.53
N ARG A 63 -14.70 -4.40 5.95
CA ARG A 63 -13.40 -3.72 6.22
C ARG A 63 -12.15 -4.09 5.39
N LEU A 64 -12.27 -4.39 4.10
CA LEU A 64 -11.12 -4.29 3.17
C LEU A 64 -10.83 -2.84 2.71
N LYS A 65 -11.75 -1.90 2.90
CA LYS A 65 -11.65 -0.54 2.34
C LYS A 65 -10.64 0.37 3.07
N SER A 66 -10.42 0.21 4.38
CA SER A 66 -9.55 1.14 5.14
C SER A 66 -8.06 0.81 5.05
N VAL A 67 -7.72 -0.47 4.87
CA VAL A 67 -6.33 -0.92 4.73
C VAL A 67 -5.82 -0.65 3.31
N SER A 68 -6.68 -0.79 2.29
CA SER A 68 -6.33 -0.51 0.91
C SER A 68 -6.03 0.97 0.68
N THR A 69 -6.77 1.88 1.32
CA THR A 69 -6.56 3.34 1.18
C THR A 69 -5.22 3.77 1.78
N GLN A 70 -4.88 3.29 2.99
CA GLN A 70 -3.60 3.64 3.62
C GLN A 70 -2.38 3.16 2.80
N ARG A 71 -2.47 1.95 2.22
CA ARG A 71 -1.43 1.43 1.33
C ARG A 71 -1.33 2.24 0.04
N TYR A 72 -2.46 2.65 -0.52
CA TYR A 72 -2.52 3.51 -1.71
C TYR A 72 -1.88 4.88 -1.46
N ASP A 73 -2.22 5.55 -0.35
CA ASP A 73 -1.68 6.87 -0.01
C ASP A 73 -0.17 6.81 0.25
N THR A 74 0.30 5.73 0.86
CA THR A 74 1.73 5.49 1.09
C THR A 74 2.47 5.25 -0.22
N PHE A 75 1.91 4.39 -1.09
CA PHE A 75 2.46 4.14 -2.42
C PHE A 75 2.54 5.41 -3.26
N LYS A 76 1.45 6.20 -3.31
CA LYS A 76 1.39 7.47 -4.03
C LYS A 76 2.50 8.43 -3.60
N ARG A 77 2.69 8.63 -2.29
CA ARG A 77 3.73 9.53 -1.76
C ARG A 77 5.14 9.07 -2.06
N LEU A 78 5.42 7.77 -1.91
CA LEU A 78 6.73 7.20 -2.24
C LEU A 78 7.04 7.31 -3.73
N LEU A 79 6.04 7.05 -4.58
CA LEU A 79 6.17 7.17 -6.02
C LEU A 79 6.46 8.62 -6.44
N ILE A 80 5.73 9.60 -5.92
CA ILE A 80 5.97 11.02 -6.19
C ILE A 80 7.37 11.43 -5.77
N ARG A 81 7.81 11.04 -4.56
CA ARG A 81 9.18 11.33 -4.08
C ARG A 81 10.22 10.75 -5.04
N TRP A 82 10.08 9.48 -5.42
CA TRP A 82 11.02 8.84 -6.34
C TRP A 82 11.07 9.54 -7.71
N ILE A 83 9.92 9.92 -8.26
CA ILE A 83 9.83 10.65 -9.53
C ILE A 83 10.59 11.98 -9.45
N VAL A 84 10.36 12.75 -8.39
CA VAL A 84 10.95 14.09 -8.22
C VAL A 84 12.45 14.01 -7.94
N TYR A 85 12.89 13.17 -7.00
CA TYR A 85 14.30 13.08 -6.62
C TYR A 85 15.18 12.48 -7.72
N CYS A 86 14.66 11.52 -8.49
CA CYS A 86 15.42 10.87 -9.55
C CYS A 86 15.17 11.49 -10.95
N TYR A 87 14.41 12.59 -11.03
CA TYR A 87 14.05 13.26 -12.29
C TYR A 87 13.44 12.29 -13.33
N ILE A 88 12.58 11.38 -12.88
CA ILE A 88 12.00 10.36 -13.74
C ILE A 88 10.96 10.98 -14.68
N ALA A 89 11.15 10.79 -15.98
CA ALA A 89 10.15 11.19 -16.96
C ALA A 89 8.86 10.37 -16.79
N PHE A 90 7.69 11.02 -16.80
CA PHE A 90 6.40 10.33 -16.67
C PHE A 90 6.17 9.24 -17.73
N LYS A 91 6.74 9.40 -18.93
CA LYS A 91 6.71 8.38 -20.00
C LYS A 91 7.34 7.05 -19.57
N MET A 92 8.30 7.06 -18.63
CA MET A 92 8.89 5.85 -18.07
C MET A 92 7.87 5.02 -17.29
N LEU A 93 6.88 5.65 -16.66
CA LEU A 93 5.83 4.98 -15.90
C LEU A 93 4.73 4.38 -16.81
N GLU A 94 4.60 4.91 -18.02
CA GLU A 94 3.77 4.32 -19.08
C GLU A 94 4.49 3.18 -19.82
N ASN A 95 5.81 3.03 -19.63
CA ASN A 95 6.59 2.00 -20.28
C ASN A 95 6.09 0.61 -19.88
N GLN A 96 5.74 -0.21 -20.88
CA GLN A 96 5.21 -1.54 -20.68
C GLN A 96 6.18 -2.47 -19.92
N TYR A 97 7.49 -2.37 -20.16
CA TYR A 97 8.50 -3.20 -19.48
C TYR A 97 8.56 -2.87 -17.99
N PHE A 98 8.51 -1.59 -17.63
CA PHE A 98 8.43 -1.17 -16.24
C PHE A 98 7.16 -1.72 -15.56
N ARG A 99 6.01 -1.65 -16.25
CA ARG A 99 4.75 -2.21 -15.74
C ARG A 99 4.82 -3.73 -15.56
N THR A 100 5.46 -4.45 -16.47
CA THR A 100 5.67 -5.90 -16.35
C THR A 100 6.54 -6.25 -15.15
N VAL A 101 7.63 -5.51 -14.92
CA VAL A 101 8.48 -5.70 -13.73
C VAL A 101 7.71 -5.40 -12.45
N LEU A 102 6.94 -4.31 -12.41
CA LEU A 102 6.11 -3.96 -11.26
C LEU A 102 5.04 -5.02 -10.97
N PHE A 103 4.42 -5.56 -12.02
CA PHE A 103 3.44 -6.64 -11.92
C PHE A 103 4.06 -7.94 -11.41
N ALA A 104 5.29 -8.26 -11.85
CA ALA A 104 6.02 -9.43 -11.37
C ALA A 104 6.40 -9.31 -9.88
N MET A 105 6.64 -8.09 -9.38
CA MET A 105 6.92 -7.85 -7.96
C MET A 105 5.64 -7.96 -7.11
N ASP A 106 4.59 -7.22 -7.48
CA ASP A 106 3.28 -7.29 -6.83
C ASP A 106 2.18 -6.74 -7.74
N ALA A 107 1.28 -7.62 -8.17
CA ALA A 107 0.13 -7.25 -9.00
C ALA A 107 -0.80 -6.23 -8.32
N SER A 108 -0.90 -6.27 -7.00
CA SER A 108 -1.70 -5.32 -6.21
C SER A 108 -1.12 -3.91 -6.36
N ILE A 109 0.21 -3.76 -6.27
CA ILE A 109 0.89 -2.47 -6.43
C ILE A 109 0.78 -1.98 -7.88
N ALA A 110 0.94 -2.88 -8.85
CA ALA A 110 0.78 -2.53 -10.26
C ALA A 110 -0.63 -1.97 -10.58
N SER A 111 -1.67 -2.50 -9.93
CA SER A 111 -3.04 -1.99 -10.07
C SER A 111 -3.28 -0.61 -9.45
N LEU A 112 -2.43 -0.16 -8.52
CA LEU A 112 -2.50 1.19 -7.95
C LEU A 112 -1.87 2.24 -8.86
N LEU A 113 -1.05 1.82 -9.84
CA LEU A 113 -0.44 2.72 -10.80
C LEU A 113 -1.49 3.14 -11.84
N PRO A 114 -1.79 4.44 -11.98
CA PRO A 114 -2.77 4.91 -12.95
C PRO A 114 -2.29 4.60 -14.37
N ALA A 115 -3.22 4.29 -15.27
CA ALA A 115 -2.90 3.93 -16.66
C ALA A 115 -2.25 5.08 -17.44
N THR A 116 -2.58 6.32 -17.08
CA THR A 116 -2.16 7.54 -17.80
C THR A 116 -1.21 8.41 -16.97
N SER A 117 -0.17 8.91 -17.63
CA SER A 117 0.77 9.90 -17.08
C SER A 117 0.12 11.22 -16.66
N ALA A 118 -1.04 11.56 -17.24
CA ALA A 118 -1.81 12.74 -16.85
C ALA A 118 -2.21 12.71 -15.37
N THR A 119 -2.65 11.55 -14.88
CA THR A 119 -3.04 11.37 -13.47
C THR A 119 -1.83 11.50 -12.55
N LEU A 120 -0.68 10.95 -12.93
CA LEU A 120 0.58 11.09 -12.19
C LEU A 120 1.05 12.54 -12.15
N ARG A 121 0.93 13.26 -13.27
CA ARG A 121 1.25 14.70 -13.33
C ARG A 121 0.36 15.50 -12.38
N ASN A 122 -0.92 15.16 -12.30
CA ASN A 122 -1.83 15.80 -11.35
C ASN A 122 -1.43 15.47 -9.91
N TRP A 123 -1.07 14.23 -9.59
CA TRP A 123 -0.59 13.88 -8.25
C TRP A 123 0.63 14.69 -7.83
N VAL A 124 1.61 14.86 -8.71
CA VAL A 124 2.80 15.68 -8.42
C VAL A 124 2.41 17.14 -8.22
N LYS A 125 1.51 17.69 -9.05
CA LYS A 125 1.02 19.06 -8.89
C LYS A 125 0.24 19.27 -7.59
N ASP A 126 -0.61 18.30 -7.22
CA ASP A 126 -1.43 18.37 -6.02
C ASP A 126 -0.55 18.31 -4.77
N GLU A 127 0.40 17.38 -4.72
CA GLU A 127 1.38 17.28 -3.62
C GLU A 127 2.25 18.54 -3.52
N TYR A 128 2.64 19.13 -4.65
CA TYR A 128 3.37 20.39 -4.67
C TYR A 128 2.54 21.53 -4.06
N LYS A 129 1.27 21.66 -4.46
CA LYS A 129 0.36 22.68 -3.92
C LYS A 129 0.10 22.48 -2.44
N GLU A 130 -0.09 21.24 -2.00
CA GLU A 130 -0.31 20.92 -0.59
C GLU A 130 0.89 21.36 0.26
N ARG A 131 2.11 21.05 -0.18
CA ARG A 131 3.33 21.52 0.50
C ARG A 131 3.51 23.03 0.42
N GLN A 132 3.21 23.63 -0.72
CA GLN A 132 3.27 25.08 -0.88
C GLN A 132 2.32 25.78 0.11
N ASN A 133 1.09 25.29 0.24
CA ASN A 133 0.10 25.83 1.16
C ASN A 133 0.53 25.64 2.62
N ALA A 134 1.03 24.46 2.98
CA ALA A 134 1.57 24.22 4.32
C ALA A 134 2.70 25.19 4.68
N LEU A 135 3.62 25.44 3.74
CA LEU A 135 4.69 26.43 3.92
C LEU A 135 4.15 27.86 4.04
N ILE A 136 3.12 28.23 3.27
CA ILE A 136 2.47 29.54 3.38
C ILE A 136 1.82 29.70 4.76
N GLU A 137 1.15 28.67 5.28
CA GLU A 137 0.56 28.67 6.61
C GLU A 137 1.63 28.79 7.71
N GLU A 138 2.72 28.04 7.61
CA GLU A 138 3.86 28.14 8.52
C GLU A 138 4.49 29.55 8.49
N LEU A 139 4.66 30.14 7.31
CA LEU A 139 5.16 31.49 7.14
C LEU A 139 4.20 32.55 7.71
N ALA A 140 2.89 32.36 7.53
CA ALA A 140 1.87 33.26 8.06
C ALA A 140 1.79 33.22 9.61
N GLY A 141 2.11 32.08 10.22
CA GLY A 141 2.18 31.91 11.68
C GLY A 141 3.52 32.32 12.30
N ALA A 142 4.54 32.65 11.50
CA ALA A 142 5.86 32.99 11.99
C ALA A 142 5.88 34.38 12.68
N ILE A 143 6.30 34.42 13.95
CA ILE A 143 6.41 35.65 14.74
C ILE A 143 7.71 36.42 14.43
N SER A 144 8.72 35.73 13.89
CA SER A 144 10.04 36.29 13.59
C SER A 144 10.14 36.85 12.17
N ASN A 145 11.08 37.79 11.95
CA ASN A 145 11.43 38.26 10.61
C ASN A 145 11.93 37.12 9.72
N ILE A 146 11.27 36.93 8.57
CA ILE A 146 11.66 35.95 7.56
C ILE A 146 12.77 36.55 6.71
N LEU A 147 13.99 36.00 6.80
CA LEU A 147 15.11 36.40 5.96
C LEU A 147 15.08 35.57 4.66
N LEU A 148 14.86 36.22 3.52
CA LEU A 148 14.89 35.61 2.19
C LEU A 148 16.20 35.95 1.49
N SER A 149 17.00 34.94 1.18
CA SER A 149 18.18 35.05 0.33
C SER A 149 17.89 34.51 -1.06
N PHE A 150 18.29 35.24 -2.10
CA PHE A 150 18.20 34.79 -3.49
C PHE A 150 19.59 34.47 -4.01
N ASP A 151 19.71 33.35 -4.72
CA ASP A 151 20.88 32.99 -5.51
C ASP A 151 20.59 33.35 -6.98
N ILE A 152 21.52 34.06 -7.63
CA ILE A 152 21.42 34.58 -9.01
C ILE A 152 22.25 33.73 -9.96
#